data_AF-A0A085V3W5-F1
#
_entry.id   AF-A0A085V3W5-F1
#
_cell.length_a   1.000
_cell.length_b   1.000
_cell.length_c   1.000
_cell.angle_alpha   90.00
_cell.angle_beta   90.00
_cell.angle_gamma   90.00
#
_symmetry.space_group_name_H-M   'P 1'
#
loop_
_entity.id
_entity.type
_entity.pdbx_description
1 polymer ?
#
loop_
_entity_poly.entity_id
_entity_poly.type
_entity_poly.pdbx_seq_one_letter_code
_entity_poly.pdbx_strand_id
1 'polypeptide(L)'
;MNQIAQITGPASQVKSGWLKPMFPFSMKAHLFEQEFSLPDGNGGHSYAWKAECGVEAFSTVQAPMFEAGSWTRCKKCEKQFALRSAA
;
A
#
# COMPACT_ATOMS: atom_id res chain seq x y z
N MET A 1 5.02 -19.24 -15.39
CA MET A 1 5.47 -17.91 -15.86
C MET A 1 5.75 -17.04 -14.64
N ASN A 2 7.01 -16.74 -14.35
CA ASN A 2 7.35 -15.80 -13.29
C ASN A 2 7.11 -14.39 -13.84
N GLN A 3 5.89 -13.88 -13.64
CA GLN A 3 5.56 -12.51 -13.97
C GLN A 3 6.40 -11.62 -13.04
N ILE A 4 7.38 -10.93 -13.60
CA ILE A 4 8.20 -9.97 -12.85
C ILE A 4 7.24 -8.83 -12.48
N ALA A 5 6.82 -8.81 -11.23
CA ALA A 5 6.01 -7.71 -10.72
C ALA A 5 6.93 -6.47 -10.65
N GLN A 6 6.70 -5.53 -11.56
CA GLN A 6 7.41 -4.26 -11.59
C GLN A 6 6.51 -3.17 -11.03
N ILE A 7 7.08 -2.28 -10.23
CA ILE A 7 6.41 -1.02 -9.90
C ILE A 7 6.35 -0.23 -11.21
N THR A 8 5.17 -0.15 -11.80
CA THR A 8 4.92 0.54 -13.08
C THR A 8 3.87 1.60 -12.81
N GLY A 9 4.32 2.84 -12.61
CA GLY A 9 3.41 3.96 -12.35
C GLY A 9 4.01 5.02 -11.41
N PRO A 10 3.39 6.22 -11.38
CA PRO A 10 3.77 7.27 -10.45
C PRO A 10 3.47 6.86 -8.99
N ALA A 11 4.01 7.64 -8.05
CA ALA A 11 3.58 7.58 -6.66
C ALA A 11 2.05 7.71 -6.58
N SER A 12 1.42 6.84 -5.80
CA SER A 12 -0.01 6.93 -5.55
C SER A 12 -0.34 8.21 -4.79
N GLN A 13 -1.45 8.84 -5.18
CA GLN A 13 -2.02 10.01 -4.52
C GLN A 13 -3.32 9.71 -3.77
N VAL A 14 -3.77 8.45 -3.82
CA VAL A 14 -5.01 8.06 -3.12
C VAL A 14 -4.74 7.85 -1.64
N LYS A 15 -5.74 8.13 -0.80
CA LYS A 15 -5.65 7.95 0.66
C LYS A 15 -5.99 6.52 1.13
N SER A 16 -6.54 5.70 0.24
CA SER A 16 -6.83 4.30 0.51
C SER A 16 -6.93 3.50 -0.79
N GLY A 17 -6.67 2.20 -0.71
CA GLY A 17 -6.79 1.30 -1.86
C GLY A 17 -5.82 0.13 -1.82
N TRP A 18 -5.78 -0.61 -2.93
CA TRP A 18 -4.80 -1.67 -3.12
C TRP A 18 -3.44 -1.04 -3.45
N LEU A 19 -2.57 -0.96 -2.46
CA LEU A 19 -1.30 -0.27 -2.56
C LEU A 19 -0.11 -1.16 -2.22
N LYS A 20 1.06 -0.74 -2.71
CA LYS A 20 2.34 -1.41 -2.54
C LYS A 20 3.39 -0.40 -2.04
N PRO A 21 4.00 -0.61 -0.87
CA PRO A 21 5.14 0.21 -0.43
C PRO A 21 6.36 0.02 -1.34
N MET A 22 7.15 1.08 -1.53
CA MET A 22 8.41 1.04 -2.28
C MET A 22 9.36 -0.05 -1.78
N PHE A 23 9.55 -0.16 -0.47
CA PHE A 23 10.50 -1.11 0.11
C PHE A 23 9.90 -2.52 0.28
N PRO A 24 10.72 -3.56 0.12
CA PRO A 24 10.24 -4.94 0.02
C PRO A 24 10.02 -5.55 1.41
N PHE A 25 9.01 -5.10 2.15
CA PHE A 25 8.53 -5.90 3.30
C PHE A 25 7.56 -7.00 2.86
N SER A 26 6.90 -6.84 1.73
CA SER A 26 6.12 -7.91 1.10
C SER A 26 6.08 -7.74 -0.41
N MET A 27 6.15 -8.84 -1.17
CA MET A 27 5.97 -8.87 -2.63
C MET A 27 4.49 -8.84 -3.05
N LYS A 28 3.60 -8.28 -2.22
CA LYS A 28 2.16 -8.26 -2.44
C LYS A 28 1.60 -6.86 -2.24
N ALA A 29 0.53 -6.55 -2.97
CA ALA A 29 -0.29 -5.38 -2.72
C ALA A 29 -1.26 -5.67 -1.56
N HIS A 30 -1.43 -4.72 -0.64
CA HIS A 30 -2.39 -4.83 0.45
C HIS A 30 -3.43 -3.72 0.33
N LEU A 31 -4.59 -3.95 0.94
CA LEU A 31 -5.63 -2.94 1.02
C LEU A 31 -5.29 -2.01 2.17
N PHE A 32 -4.61 -0.91 1.86
CA PHE A 32 -4.14 0.10 2.81
C PHE A 32 -5.11 1.25 2.93
N GLU A 33 -5.16 1.83 4.12
CA GLU A 33 -5.77 3.13 4.42
C GLU A 33 -4.74 4.00 5.14
N GLN A 34 -4.70 5.28 4.78
CA GLN A 34 -3.85 6.27 5.43
C GLN A 34 -4.45 6.62 6.79
N GLU A 35 -3.73 6.35 7.88
CA GLU A 35 -4.22 6.65 9.23
C GLU A 35 -3.97 8.12 9.59
N PHE A 36 -2.74 8.60 9.40
CA PHE A 36 -2.36 9.97 9.73
C PHE A 36 -1.15 10.44 8.92
N SER A 37 -1.05 11.76 8.74
CA SER A 37 0.14 12.45 8.26
C SER A 37 1.05 12.78 9.44
N LEU A 38 2.31 12.40 9.35
CA LEU A 38 3.35 12.81 10.30
C LEU A 38 3.85 14.22 9.95
N PRO A 39 4.35 14.97 10.95
CA PRO A 39 4.97 16.27 10.73
C PRO A 39 6.11 16.20 9.71
N ASP A 40 6.30 17.28 8.97
CA ASP A 40 7.43 17.41 8.06
C ASP A 40 8.76 17.32 8.81
N GLY A 41 9.62 16.41 8.38
CA GLY A 41 11.03 16.36 8.77
C GLY A 41 11.94 16.74 7.61
N ASN A 42 13.26 16.60 7.80
CA ASN A 42 14.26 16.83 6.73
C ASN A 42 14.05 15.97 5.46
N GLY A 43 13.20 14.95 5.50
CA GLY A 43 12.82 14.09 4.36
C GLY A 43 11.44 14.37 3.75
N GLY A 44 10.77 15.45 4.17
CA GLY A 44 9.43 15.84 3.74
C GLY A 44 8.29 15.10 4.45
N HIS A 45 7.06 15.31 3.96
CA HIS A 45 5.86 14.70 4.53
C HIS A 45 5.95 13.18 4.53
N SER A 46 5.58 12.62 5.68
CA SER A 46 5.50 11.17 5.88
C SER A 46 4.07 10.78 6.21
N TYR A 47 3.65 9.62 5.73
CA TYR A 47 2.30 9.10 5.94
C TYR A 47 2.38 7.71 6.56
N ALA A 48 1.56 7.49 7.58
CA ALA A 48 1.35 6.19 8.20
C ALA A 48 0.16 5.50 7.53
N TRP A 49 0.34 4.23 7.22
CA TRP A 49 -0.65 3.41 6.52
C TRP A 49 -0.89 2.12 7.29
N LYS A 50 -2.15 1.70 7.35
CA LYS A 50 -2.53 0.42 7.91
C LYS A 50 -3.32 -0.37 6.90
N ALA A 51 -2.90 -1.61 6.68
CA ALA A 51 -3.62 -2.55 5.86
C ALA A 51 -4.70 -3.26 6.67
N GLU A 52 -5.77 -3.66 6.00
CA GLU A 52 -6.85 -4.48 6.60
C GLU A 52 -6.34 -5.77 7.26
N CYS A 53 -5.23 -6.34 6.76
CA CYS A 53 -4.63 -7.53 7.35
C CYS A 53 -3.74 -7.26 8.58
N GLY A 54 -3.62 -6.00 9.01
CA GLY A 54 -2.80 -5.55 10.15
C GLY A 54 -1.36 -5.18 9.79
N VAL A 55 -0.97 -5.20 8.51
CA VAL A 55 0.36 -4.72 8.09
C VAL A 55 0.40 -3.20 8.17
N GLU A 56 1.43 -2.67 8.81
CA GLU A 56 1.69 -1.23 8.87
C GLU A 56 2.81 -0.86 7.90
N ALA A 57 2.70 0.33 7.31
CA ALA A 57 3.70 0.88 6.41
C ALA A 57 3.84 2.38 6.61
N PHE A 58 5.04 2.89 6.32
CA PHE A 58 5.30 4.31 6.26
C PHE A 58 5.77 4.67 4.85
N SER A 59 5.26 5.79 4.33
CA SER A 59 5.71 6.32 3.05
C SER A 59 6.17 7.76 3.20
N THR A 60 7.19 8.13 2.44
CA THR A 60 7.67 9.51 2.33
C THR A 60 7.70 9.94 0.87
N VAL A 61 8.02 11.21 0.59
CA VAL A 61 8.22 11.68 -0.78
C VAL A 61 9.31 10.87 -1.51
N GLN A 62 10.36 10.47 -0.80
CA GLN A 62 11.45 9.65 -1.35
C GLN A 62 11.12 8.15 -1.40
N ALA A 63 10.14 7.70 -0.61
CA ALA A 63 9.70 6.32 -0.52
C ALA A 63 8.16 6.21 -0.52
N PRO A 64 7.50 6.49 -1.66
CA PRO A 64 6.04 6.56 -1.75
C PRO A 64 5.37 5.18 -1.74
N MET A 65 4.05 5.21 -1.65
CA MET A 65 3.18 4.09 -2.00
C MET A 65 2.94 4.08 -3.52
N PHE A 66 2.69 2.89 -4.06
CA PHE A 66 2.35 2.68 -5.47
C PHE A 66 1.03 1.95 -5.61
N GLU A 67 0.32 2.21 -6.70
CA GLU A 67 -0.86 1.44 -7.09
C GLU A 67 -0.51 -0.05 -7.27
N ALA A 68 -1.47 -0.92 -6.96
CA ALA A 68 -1.24 -2.37 -7.04
C ALA A 68 -0.89 -2.86 -8.44
N GLY A 69 -1.38 -2.25 -9.52
CA GLY A 69 -1.13 -2.70 -10.89
C GLY A 69 -1.31 -4.22 -11.05
N SER A 70 -0.28 -4.91 -11.55
CA SER A 70 -0.25 -6.37 -11.71
C SER A 70 0.29 -7.14 -10.50
N TRP A 71 0.53 -6.48 -9.36
CA TRP A 71 1.03 -7.15 -8.16
C TRP A 71 -0.04 -8.05 -7.55
N THR A 72 0.39 -9.25 -7.12
CA THR A 72 -0.49 -10.18 -6.42
C THR A 72 -1.04 -9.53 -5.15
N ARG A 73 -2.37 -9.53 -5.02
CA ARG A 73 -3.05 -9.00 -3.84
C ARG A 73 -2.88 -9.93 -2.63
N CYS A 74 -2.89 -9.33 -1.45
CA CYS A 74 -2.83 -10.06 -0.19
C CYS A 74 -4.15 -10.80 0.05
N LYS A 75 -4.12 -12.15 0.02
CA LYS A 75 -5.29 -13.01 0.25
C LYS A 75 -6.06 -12.71 1.54
N LYS A 76 -5.36 -12.28 2.61
CA LYS A 76 -6.02 -11.88 3.87
C LYS A 76 -6.85 -10.61 3.66
N CYS A 77 -6.28 -9.59 3.02
CA CYS A 77 -7.01 -8.38 2.67
C CYS A 77 -8.17 -8.69 1.71
N GLU A 78 -7.98 -9.59 0.73
CA GLU A 78 -9.04 -9.94 -0.23
C GLU A 78 -10.23 -10.60 0.45
N LYS A 79 -9.95 -11.51 1.40
CA LYS A 79 -11.00 -12.16 2.19
C LYS A 79 -11.79 -11.14 3.02
N GLN A 80 -11.11 -10.21 3.69
CA GLN A 80 -11.78 -9.19 4.50
C GLN A 80 -12.58 -8.21 3.63
N PHE A 81 -12.02 -7.80 2.50
CA PHE A 81 -12.72 -6.94 1.53
C PHE A 81 -13.99 -7.61 0.98
N ALA A 82 -13.93 -8.90 0.63
CA ALA A 82 -15.08 -9.65 0.16
C ALA A 82 -16.18 -9.78 1.24
N LEU A 83 -15.80 -10.01 2.50
CA LEU A 83 -16.74 -10.06 3.62
C LEU A 83 -17.44 -8.71 3.85
N ARG A 84 -16.70 -7.60 3.79
CA ARG A 84 -17.26 -6.24 3.92
C ARG A 84 -18.15 -5.85 2.75
N SER A 85 -17.85 -6.33 1.54
CA SER A 85 -18.64 -5.99 0.34
C SER A 85 -19.93 -6.82 0.21
N ALA A 86 -20.06 -7.90 0.99
CA ALA A 86 -21.23 -8.76 1.02
C ALA A 86 -22.19 -8.44 2.18
N ALA A 87 -21.82 -7.50 3.06
CA ALA A 87 -22.62 -7.00 4.17
C ALA A 87 -23.30 -5.67 3.79
#